data_AF-A0A1N6L809-F1
#
_entry.id   AF-A0A1N6L809-F1
#
_cell.length_a   1.000
_cell.length_b   1.000
_cell.length_c   1.000
_cell.angle_alpha   90.00
_cell.angle_beta   90.00
_cell.angle_gamma   90.00
#
_symmetry.space_group_name_H-M   'P 1'
#
loop_
_entity.id
_entity.type
_entity.pdbx_description
1 polymer ?
#
loop_
_entity_poly.entity_id
_entity_poly.type
_entity_poly.pdbx_seq_one_letter_code
_entity_poly.pdbx_strand_id
1 'polypeptide(L)'
;MAMKKTDLEKNKALKLTNSMKLATADRFGKASAAAPVLDRREQRRLDQAQGLVPFACKLNADLVAQLQERAAAHPEGMTGLLTEIVKRGLAADAS
;
A
#
# COMPACT_ATOMS: atom_id res chain seq x y z
N MET A 1 53.85 -7.80 -4.76
CA MET A 1 54.11 -8.68 -3.59
C MET A 1 53.14 -9.84 -3.65
N ALA A 2 53.63 -11.07 -3.82
CA ALA A 2 52.78 -12.26 -3.96
C ALA A 2 51.98 -12.49 -2.67
N MET A 3 50.65 -12.47 -2.76
CA MET A 3 49.79 -12.75 -1.60
C MET A 3 50.10 -14.16 -1.10
N LYS A 4 50.43 -14.25 0.20
CA LYS A 4 50.65 -15.52 0.87
C LYS A 4 49.33 -16.30 0.82
N LYS A 5 49.39 -17.62 0.62
CA LYS A 5 48.20 -18.48 0.47
C LYS A 5 47.18 -18.27 1.61
N THR A 6 47.67 -17.96 2.81
CA THR A 6 46.87 -17.63 3.99
C THR A 6 46.03 -16.35 3.84
N ASP A 7 46.53 -15.33 3.14
CA ASP A 7 45.79 -14.07 2.94
C ASP A 7 44.66 -14.26 1.91
N LEU A 8 44.85 -15.18 0.97
CA LEU A 8 43.82 -15.54 0.00
C LEU A 8 42.65 -16.26 0.68
N GLU A 9 42.94 -17.16 1.62
CA GLU A 9 41.94 -17.86 2.43
C GLU A 9 41.16 -16.91 3.35
N LYS A 10 41.84 -15.94 3.99
CA LYS A 10 41.18 -14.89 4.78
C LYS A 10 40.24 -14.03 3.94
N ASN A 11 40.65 -13.63 2.74
CA ASN A 11 39.80 -12.87 1.82
C ASN A 11 38.58 -13.67 1.35
N LYS A 12 38.72 -14.99 1.16
CA LYS A 12 37.59 -15.87 0.85
C LYS A 12 36.61 -15.96 2.02
N ALA A 13 37.11 -16.14 3.25
CA ALA A 13 36.27 -16.16 4.44
C ALA A 13 35.50 -14.84 4.62
N LEU A 14 36.17 -13.69 4.46
CA LEU A 14 35.53 -12.37 4.52
C LEU A 14 34.43 -12.19 3.48
N LYS A 15 34.65 -12.66 2.23
CA LYS A 15 33.63 -12.62 1.18
C LYS A 15 32.41 -13.47 1.53
N LEU A 16 32.62 -14.68 2.06
CA LEU A 16 31.52 -15.57 2.47
C LEU A 16 30.71 -14.98 3.64
N THR A 17 31.37 -14.38 4.63
CA THR A 17 30.69 -13.72 5.74
C THR A 17 29.86 -12.53 5.26
N ASN A 18 30.40 -11.72 4.34
CA ASN A 18 29.68 -10.59 3.77
C ASN A 18 28.48 -11.04 2.92
N SER A 19 28.61 -12.10 2.12
CA SER A 19 27.47 -12.65 1.36
C SER A 19 26.37 -13.19 2.27
N MET A 20 26.72 -13.83 3.39
CA MET A 20 25.73 -14.30 4.37
C MET A 20 24.99 -13.14 5.05
N LYS A 21 25.70 -12.06 5.40
CA LYS A 21 25.09 -10.85 5.98
C LYS A 21 24.17 -10.11 4.99
N LEU A 22 24.51 -10.11 3.70
CA LEU A 22 23.66 -9.48 2.68
C LEU A 22 22.39 -10.30 2.43
N ALA A 23 22.49 -11.63 2.39
CA ALA A 23 21.34 -12.53 2.21
C ALA A 23 20.31 -12.43 3.36
N THR A 24 20.73 -12.04 4.56
CA THR A 24 19.82 -11.82 5.69
C THR A 24 19.13 -10.45 5.63
N ALA A 25 19.75 -9.44 5.01
CA ALA A 25 19.21 -8.09 4.87
C ALA A 25 18.05 -8.02 3.85
N ASP A 26 18.10 -8.81 2.78
CA ASP A 26 17.03 -8.89 1.76
C ASP A 26 15.68 -9.37 2.29
N ARG A 27 15.66 -9.98 3.48
CA ARG A 27 14.44 -10.51 4.11
C ARG A 27 13.59 -9.43 4.79
N PHE A 28 14.17 -8.29 5.14
CA PHE A 28 13.45 -7.21 5.83
C PHE A 28 12.69 -6.26 4.88
N GLY A 29 12.83 -6.41 3.55
CA GLY A 29 12.15 -5.56 2.55
C GLY A 29 11.14 -6.26 1.64
N LYS A 30 11.21 -7.59 1.50
CA LYS A 30 10.37 -8.33 0.53
C LYS A 30 9.03 -8.85 1.06
N ALA A 31 8.80 -8.85 2.37
CA ALA A 31 7.47 -9.16 2.91
C ALA A 31 6.40 -8.10 2.55
N SER A 32 6.84 -6.93 2.08
CA SER A 32 6.00 -5.85 1.54
C SER A 32 5.83 -5.89 0.00
N ALA A 33 6.39 -6.90 -0.69
CA ALA A 33 6.44 -6.97 -2.15
C ALA A 33 5.50 -8.03 -2.77
N ALA A 34 4.51 -8.52 -2.03
CA ALA A 34 3.56 -9.56 -2.50
C ALA A 34 2.21 -9.00 -2.98
N ALA A 35 2.08 -7.70 -3.20
CA ALA A 35 1.00 -7.10 -3.96
C ALA A 35 1.57 -5.94 -4.80
N PRO A 36 1.21 -5.79 -6.09
CA PRO A 36 1.51 -4.57 -6.83
C PRO A 36 0.62 -3.46 -6.27
N VAL A 37 1.00 -2.95 -5.10
CA VAL A 37 0.46 -1.70 -4.61
C VAL A 37 1.05 -0.65 -5.54
N LEU A 38 0.31 -0.30 -6.60
CA LEU A 38 0.47 0.96 -7.32
C LEU A 38 0.94 2.00 -6.32
N ASP A 39 2.07 2.64 -6.59
CA ASP A 39 2.73 3.54 -5.65
C ASP A 39 1.66 4.46 -5.05
N ARG A 40 1.44 4.36 -3.73
CA ARG A 40 0.37 5.09 -3.04
C ARG A 40 0.44 6.60 -3.31
N ARG A 41 1.59 7.10 -3.78
CA ARG A 41 1.78 8.47 -4.26
C ARG A 41 1.13 8.70 -5.63
N GLU A 42 1.32 7.80 -6.57
CA GLU A 42 0.71 7.87 -7.90
C GLU A 42 -0.81 7.75 -7.82
N GLN A 43 -1.31 6.82 -6.99
CA GLN A 43 -2.75 6.70 -6.74
C GLN A 43 -3.33 8.01 -6.15
N ARG A 44 -2.67 8.58 -5.14
CA ARG A 44 -3.07 9.89 -4.60
C ARG A 44 -2.99 11.03 -5.61
N ARG A 45 -2.05 10.97 -6.56
CA ARG A 45 -1.92 11.98 -7.62
C ARG A 45 -3.06 11.88 -8.63
N LEU A 46 -3.48 10.66 -8.96
CA LEU A 46 -4.65 10.40 -9.79
C LEU A 46 -5.92 10.85 -9.08
N ASP A 47 -6.08 10.50 -7.80
CA ASP A 47 -7.22 10.93 -6.99
C ASP A 47 -7.30 12.47 -6.90
N GLN A 48 -6.17 13.14 -6.65
CA GLN A 48 -6.10 14.61 -6.66
C GLN A 48 -6.42 15.21 -8.03
N ALA A 49 -5.96 14.61 -9.12
CA ALA A 49 -6.28 15.07 -10.47
C ALA A 49 -7.78 14.92 -10.78
N GLN A 50 -8.44 13.94 -10.17
CA GLN A 50 -9.89 13.73 -10.23
C GLN A 50 -10.65 14.57 -9.17
N GLY A 51 -9.96 15.37 -8.35
CA GLY A 51 -10.56 16.18 -7.28
C GLY A 51 -11.02 15.38 -6.05
N LEU A 52 -10.65 14.10 -5.94
CA LEU A 52 -10.96 13.26 -4.77
C LEU A 52 -10.06 13.67 -3.60
N VAL A 53 -10.69 14.02 -2.48
CA VAL A 53 -10.03 14.36 -1.23
C VAL A 53 -10.29 13.23 -0.22
N PRO A 54 -9.26 12.72 0.47
CA PRO A 54 -9.48 11.74 1.53
C PRO A 54 -10.27 12.37 2.68
N PHE A 55 -11.48 11.86 2.92
CA PHE A 55 -12.39 12.34 3.95
C PHE A 55 -12.59 11.26 5.02
N ALA A 56 -11.93 11.42 6.17
CA ALA A 56 -12.00 10.46 7.26
C ALA A 56 -13.08 10.87 8.27
N CYS A 57 -14.26 10.29 8.17
CA CYS A 57 -15.32 10.40 9.16
C CYS A 57 -15.50 9.10 9.94
N LYS A 58 -15.79 9.21 11.24
CA LYS A 58 -16.16 8.06 12.07
C LYS A 58 -17.62 7.71 11.80
N LEU A 59 -17.87 6.48 11.39
CA LEU A 59 -19.21 5.92 11.17
C LEU A 59 -19.41 4.74 12.12
N ASN A 60 -20.68 4.45 12.44
CA ASN A 60 -21.03 3.26 13.20
C ASN A 60 -20.67 1.99 12.42
N ALA A 61 -20.22 0.95 13.13
CA ALA A 61 -19.76 -0.30 12.51
C ALA A 61 -20.84 -0.96 11.64
N ASP A 62 -22.08 -0.99 12.11
CA ASP A 62 -23.21 -1.56 11.36
C ASP A 62 -23.50 -0.79 10.08
N LEU A 63 -23.35 0.55 10.11
CA LEU A 63 -23.52 1.39 8.92
C LEU A 63 -22.41 1.12 7.89
N VAL A 64 -21.17 0.95 8.35
CA VAL A 64 -20.05 0.59 7.46
C VAL A 64 -20.30 -0.78 6.82
N ALA A 65 -20.80 -1.76 7.57
CA ALA A 65 -21.14 -3.07 7.02
C ALA A 65 -22.22 -2.98 5.92
N GLN A 66 -23.28 -2.22 6.17
CA GLN A 66 -24.33 -1.99 5.16
C GLN A 66 -23.80 -1.27 3.91
N LEU A 67 -22.92 -0.28 4.09
CA LEU A 67 -22.29 0.41 2.96
C LEU A 67 -21.40 -0.53 2.16
N GLN A 68 -20.67 -1.43 2.80
CA GLN A 68 -19.83 -2.43 2.13
C GLN A 68 -20.66 -3.43 1.32
N GLU A 69 -21.74 -3.94 1.91
CA GLU A 69 -22.66 -4.85 1.22
C GLU A 69 -23.27 -4.19 -0.03
N ARG A 70 -23.71 -2.94 0.08
CA ARG A 70 -24.28 -2.20 -1.05
C ARG A 70 -23.23 -1.83 -2.09
N ALA A 71 -22.03 -1.45 -1.65
CA ALA A 71 -20.92 -1.12 -2.54
C ALA A 71 -20.46 -2.33 -3.37
N ALA A 72 -20.62 -3.56 -2.85
CA ALA A 72 -20.28 -4.77 -3.59
C ALA A 72 -21.10 -4.96 -4.88
N ALA A 73 -22.33 -4.43 -4.91
CA ALA A 73 -23.20 -4.46 -6.08
C ALA A 73 -23.11 -3.20 -6.96
N HIS A 74 -22.31 -2.20 -6.56
CA HIS A 74 -22.28 -0.89 -7.21
C HIS A 74 -21.18 -0.80 -8.27
N PRO A 75 -21.46 -0.35 -9.52
CA PRO A 75 -20.49 -0.33 -10.61
C PRO A 75 -19.31 0.61 -10.34
N GLU A 76 -19.52 1.68 -9.56
CA GLU A 76 -18.47 2.64 -9.17
C GLU A 76 -17.85 2.34 -7.79
N GLY A 77 -18.16 1.17 -7.22
CA GLY A 77 -17.71 0.75 -5.90
C GLY A 77 -18.14 1.67 -4.75
N MET A 78 -17.38 1.67 -3.66
CA MET A 78 -17.70 2.40 -2.42
C MET A 78 -17.74 3.92 -2.62
N THR A 79 -16.79 4.48 -3.37
CA THR A 79 -16.68 5.94 -3.54
C THR A 79 -17.85 6.50 -4.34
N GLY A 80 -18.30 5.83 -5.40
CA GLY A 80 -19.48 6.24 -6.17
C GLY A 80 -20.76 6.13 -5.35
N LEU A 81 -20.96 5.00 -4.65
CA LEU A 81 -22.11 4.81 -3.76
C LEU A 81 -22.18 5.90 -2.67
N LEU A 82 -21.05 6.22 -2.03
CA LEU A 82 -20.99 7.30 -1.05
C LEU A 82 -21.33 8.65 -1.67
N THR A 83 -20.85 8.92 -2.89
CA THR A 83 -21.14 10.17 -3.61
C THR A 83 -22.64 10.34 -3.86
N GLU A 84 -23.32 9.28 -4.30
CA GLU A 84 -24.77 9.30 -4.52
C GLU A 84 -25.56 9.50 -3.23
N ILE A 85 -25.23 8.74 -2.17
CA ILE A 85 -25.90 8.83 -0.88
C ILE A 85 -25.73 10.23 -0.28
N VAL A 86 -24.51 10.77 -0.30
CA VAL A 86 -24.22 12.11 0.25
C VAL A 86 -24.94 13.18 -0.55
N LYS A 87 -24.90 13.14 -1.89
CA LYS A 87 -25.63 14.10 -2.74
C LYS A 87 -27.14 14.05 -2.50
N ARG A 88 -27.70 12.85 -2.38
CA ARG A 88 -29.13 12.66 -2.11
C ARG A 88 -29.52 13.20 -0.73
N GLY A 89 -28.71 12.96 0.29
CA GLY A 89 -28.92 13.51 1.64
C GLY A 89 -28.91 15.03 1.63
N LEU A 90 -27.88 15.64 1.02
CA LEU A 90 -27.77 17.10 0.90
C LEU A 90 -28.93 17.73 0.11
N ALA A 91 -29.45 17.05 -0.91
CA ALA A 91 -30.60 17.52 -1.67
C ALA A 91 -31.92 17.44 -0.87
N ALA A 92 -32.06 16.43 -0.01
CA ALA A 92 -33.25 16.26 0.85
C ALA A 92 -33.29 17.27 2.00
N ASP A 93 -32.13 17.68 2.53
CA ASP A 93 -32.05 18.72 3.57
C ASP A 93 -32.26 20.15 3.02
N ALA A 94 -32.10 20.32 1.71
CA ALA A 94 -32.26 21.61 1.02
C ALA A 94 -33.71 21.89 0.55
N SER A 95 -34.61 20.93 0.73
CA SER A 95 -36.05 21.00 0.39
C SER A 95 -36.91 21.09 1.63
#